data_AF-A0A0S8F7F9-F1
#
_entry.id   AF-A0A0S8F7F9-F1
#
_cell.length_a   1.000
_cell.length_b   1.000
_cell.length_c   1.000
_cell.angle_alpha   90.00
_cell.angle_beta   90.00
_cell.angle_gamma   90.00
#
_symmetry.space_group_name_H-M   'P 1'
#
loop_
_entity.id
_entity.type
_entity.pdbx_description
1 polymer ?
#
loop_
_entity_poly.entity_id
_entity_poly.type
_entity_poly.pdbx_seq_one_letter_code
_entity_poly.pdbx_strand_id
1 'polypeptide(L)'
;MGFIEVPALNPKQPSTSFRIRNRDFRVDVLTPMRGRETTRPVKLDQFGTYATPLRHLDYLLEDVQPAVLLYRHGIMINVPAPGRFAIHKCAISQKRGTAAAAKIRKDLSQAEQVFEALLDIRPADITLALHAAGERNAAFREKVDAGIEQLDSTIANEVRKLR
;
A
#
# COMPACT_ATOMS: atom_id res chain seq x y z
N MET A 1 -22.11 9.00 17.77
CA MET A 1 -21.25 7.82 17.51
C MET A 1 -19.88 8.07 18.13
N GLY A 2 -19.36 7.13 18.94
CA GLY A 2 -18.28 7.36 19.90
C GLY A 2 -16.87 7.04 19.40
N PHE A 3 -16.45 7.62 18.27
CA PHE A 3 -15.04 7.61 17.90
C PHE A 3 -14.26 8.50 18.85
N ILE A 4 -13.19 7.97 19.42
CA ILE A 4 -12.22 8.68 20.24
C ILE A 4 -10.88 8.71 19.52
N GLU A 5 -10.21 9.85 19.61
CA GLU A 5 -8.88 10.02 19.06
C GLU A 5 -7.87 9.06 19.71
N VAL A 6 -6.99 8.53 18.88
CA VAL A 6 -5.77 7.84 19.32
C VAL A 6 -4.65 8.87 19.27
N PRO A 7 -4.10 9.27 20.44
CA PRO A 7 -3.02 10.26 20.48
C PRO A 7 -1.84 9.85 19.61
N ALA A 8 -1.30 10.82 18.86
CA ALA A 8 -0.09 10.63 18.10
C ALA A 8 1.12 10.39 19.03
N LEU A 9 2.15 9.71 18.53
CA LEU A 9 3.38 9.48 19.28
C LEU A 9 4.08 10.80 19.65
N ASN A 10 4.01 11.80 18.77
CA ASN A 10 4.43 13.16 19.08
C ASN A 10 3.21 13.95 19.59
N PRO A 11 3.18 14.40 20.86
CA PRO A 11 2.05 15.11 21.44
C PRO A 11 1.69 16.43 20.74
N LYS A 12 2.63 17.02 19.98
CA LYS A 12 2.40 18.25 19.22
C LYS A 12 1.70 18.01 17.88
N GLN A 13 1.55 16.75 17.46
CA GLN A 13 0.89 16.39 16.21
C GLN A 13 -0.59 16.03 16.47
N PRO A 14 -1.49 16.42 15.55
CA PRO A 14 -2.89 16.02 15.65
C PRO A 14 -3.06 14.53 15.42
N SER A 15 -4.15 13.98 15.96
CA SER A 15 -4.53 12.58 15.79
C SER A 15 -4.96 12.29 14.34
N THR A 16 -4.49 11.17 13.79
CA THR A 16 -4.88 10.66 12.46
C THR A 16 -5.53 9.28 12.54
N SER A 17 -5.74 8.80 13.77
CA SER A 17 -6.26 7.49 14.10
C SER A 17 -7.38 7.63 15.12
N PHE A 18 -8.44 6.85 14.95
CA PHE A 18 -9.65 6.89 15.77
C PHE A 18 -10.04 5.47 16.17
N ARG A 19 -10.56 5.28 17.38
CA ARG A 19 -11.06 3.98 17.85
C ARG A 19 -12.43 4.12 18.52
N ILE A 20 -13.12 3.01 18.74
CA ILE A 20 -14.35 2.97 19.56
C ILE A 20 -14.01 2.33 20.91
N ARG A 21 -14.47 2.93 22.01
CA ARG A 21 -14.27 2.36 23.36
C ARG A 21 -14.84 0.94 23.43
N ASN A 22 -14.10 0.03 24.06
CA ASN A 22 -14.48 -1.37 24.27
C ASN A 22 -14.81 -2.13 22.98
N ARG A 23 -14.25 -1.72 21.84
CA ARG A 23 -14.33 -2.46 20.58
C ARG A 23 -12.96 -2.54 19.94
N ASP A 24 -12.66 -3.67 19.33
CA ASP A 24 -11.49 -3.81 18.46
C ASP A 24 -11.81 -3.25 17.07
N PHE A 25 -12.02 -1.93 17.02
CA PHE A 25 -12.32 -1.21 15.80
C PHE A 25 -11.53 0.09 15.76
N ARG A 26 -10.71 0.23 14.73
CA ARG A 26 -9.83 1.38 14.50
C ARG A 26 -9.96 1.87 13.06
N VAL A 27 -9.97 3.18 12.92
CA VAL A 27 -9.96 3.88 11.62
C VAL A 27 -8.69 4.72 11.57
N ASP A 28 -7.90 4.52 10.51
CA ASP A 28 -6.73 5.32 10.21
C ASP A 28 -7.03 6.18 8.98
N VAL A 29 -6.79 7.48 9.07
CA VAL A 29 -6.96 8.41 7.95
C VAL A 29 -5.61 8.60 7.29
N LEU A 30 -5.52 8.24 6.01
CA LEU A 30 -4.28 8.20 5.24
C LEU A 30 -4.40 9.06 3.99
N THR A 31 -3.28 9.63 3.55
CA THR A 31 -3.22 10.43 2.31
C THR A 31 -1.90 10.19 1.58
N PRO A 32 -1.83 10.35 0.25
CA PRO A 32 -0.55 10.26 -0.44
C PRO A 32 0.45 11.32 0.01
N MET A 33 1.70 10.89 0.22
CA MET A 33 2.81 11.80 0.50
C MET A 33 3.35 12.42 -0.78
N ARG A 34 3.14 13.72 -0.96
CA ARG A 34 3.67 14.51 -2.09
C ARG A 34 4.95 15.25 -1.68
N GLY A 35 5.92 15.31 -2.59
CA GLY A 35 7.18 16.03 -2.38
C GLY A 35 8.13 15.37 -1.37
N ARG A 36 8.84 16.20 -0.59
CA ARG A 36 9.87 15.76 0.37
C ARG A 36 9.28 14.82 1.42
N GLU A 37 10.10 13.89 1.90
CA GLU A 37 9.71 12.98 2.97
C GLU A 37 9.34 13.75 4.24
N THR A 38 8.18 13.41 4.81
CA THR A 38 7.61 14.08 5.97
C THR A 38 6.75 13.12 6.77
N THR A 39 6.72 13.31 8.09
CA THR A 39 5.79 12.63 9.00
C THR A 39 4.71 13.58 9.54
N ARG A 40 4.67 14.83 9.05
CA ARG A 40 3.69 15.81 9.50
C ARG A 40 2.31 15.45 8.94
N PRO A 41 1.27 15.32 9.80
CA PRO A 41 -0.08 15.09 9.34
C PRO A 41 -0.57 16.20 8.39
N VAL A 42 -1.37 15.82 7.41
CA VAL A 42 -1.97 16.75 6.44
C VAL A 42 -3.42 16.99 6.85
N LYS A 43 -3.82 18.26 6.97
CA LYS A 43 -5.20 18.63 7.25
C LYS A 43 -6.07 18.35 6.03
N LEU A 44 -7.18 17.65 6.23
CA LEU A 44 -8.21 17.42 5.22
C LEU A 44 -9.46 18.22 5.61
N ASP A 45 -9.55 19.47 5.14
CA ASP A 45 -10.59 20.41 5.57
C ASP A 45 -12.01 19.89 5.33
N GLN A 46 -12.24 19.21 4.20
CA GLN A 46 -13.54 18.62 3.85
C GLN A 46 -14.02 17.55 4.84
N PHE A 47 -13.10 16.90 5.54
CA PHE A 47 -13.39 15.86 6.52
C PHE A 47 -13.21 16.36 7.96
N GLY A 48 -12.80 17.62 8.16
CA GLY A 48 -12.54 18.17 9.49
C GLY A 48 -11.49 17.38 10.29
N THR A 49 -10.56 16.69 9.63
CA THR A 49 -9.61 15.77 10.28
C THR A 49 -8.21 15.87 9.68
N TYR A 50 -7.24 15.17 10.27
CA TYR A 50 -5.87 15.05 9.77
C TYR A 50 -5.60 13.64 9.27
N ALA A 51 -4.73 13.55 8.27
CA ALA A 51 -4.32 12.29 7.66
C ALA A 51 -2.81 12.08 7.73
N THR A 52 -2.40 10.84 7.94
CA THR A 52 -0.98 10.46 7.86
C THR A 52 -0.56 10.39 6.40
N PRO A 53 0.46 11.15 5.95
CA PRO A 53 0.98 11.03 4.60
C PRO A 53 1.79 9.73 4.45
N LEU A 54 1.44 8.90 3.47
CA LEU A 54 2.15 7.66 3.15
C LEU A 54 2.84 7.75 1.79
N ARG A 55 4.13 7.40 1.77
CA ARG A 55 4.92 7.34 0.54
C ARG A 55 4.43 6.18 -0.35
N HIS A 56 4.31 6.45 -1.65
CA HIS A 56 3.87 5.49 -2.68
C HIS A 56 2.39 5.08 -2.60
N LEU A 57 1.60 5.67 -1.70
CA LEU A 57 0.15 5.44 -1.68
C LEU A 57 -0.54 5.96 -2.94
N ASP A 58 -0.03 7.05 -3.52
CA ASP A 58 -0.44 7.55 -4.83
C ASP A 58 -0.30 6.52 -5.94
N TYR A 59 0.73 5.67 -5.89
CA TYR A 59 0.90 4.59 -6.86
C TYR A 59 -0.21 3.55 -6.80
N LEU A 60 -0.86 3.36 -5.65
CA LEU A 60 -2.03 2.50 -5.57
C LEU A 60 -3.31 3.21 -5.98
N LEU A 61 -3.42 4.52 -5.70
CA LEU A 61 -4.65 5.29 -5.92
C LEU A 61 -4.83 5.78 -7.35
N GLU A 62 -3.78 5.80 -8.17
CA GLU A 62 -3.87 6.17 -9.59
C GLU A 62 -4.66 5.17 -10.44
N ASP A 63 -4.74 3.91 -10.00
CA ASP A 63 -5.51 2.89 -10.69
C ASP A 63 -6.18 1.99 -9.65
N VAL A 64 -7.45 2.30 -9.41
CA VAL A 64 -8.33 1.60 -8.48
C VAL A 64 -9.44 0.89 -9.25
N GLN A 65 -9.75 -0.30 -8.78
CA GLN A 65 -10.75 -1.18 -9.34
C GLN A 65 -11.99 -1.18 -8.43
N PRO A 66 -13.19 -1.04 -8.99
CA PRO A 66 -14.41 -1.17 -8.21
C PRO A 66 -14.57 -2.62 -7.75
N ALA A 67 -14.88 -2.81 -6.48
CA ALA A 67 -15.13 -4.11 -5.87
C ALA A 67 -16.32 -4.04 -4.90
N VAL A 68 -16.83 -5.20 -4.50
CA VAL A 68 -17.92 -5.31 -3.53
C VAL A 68 -17.41 -5.99 -2.26
N LEU A 69 -17.45 -5.28 -1.14
CA LEU A 69 -17.27 -5.88 0.17
C LEU A 69 -18.55 -6.63 0.55
N LEU A 70 -18.44 -7.95 0.76
CA LEU A 70 -19.56 -8.82 1.10
C LEU A 70 -20.00 -8.61 2.56
N TYR A 71 -20.75 -7.53 2.80
CA TYR A 71 -21.38 -7.23 4.07
C TYR A 71 -22.83 -6.79 3.86
N ARG A 72 -23.78 -7.49 4.48
CA ARG A 72 -25.23 -7.32 4.26
C ARG A 72 -25.57 -7.33 2.76
N HIS A 73 -26.04 -6.21 2.21
CA HIS A 73 -26.43 -6.09 0.80
C HIS A 73 -25.24 -5.86 -0.15
N GLY A 74 -24.01 -5.83 0.39
CA GLY A 74 -22.81 -5.44 -0.34
C GLY A 74 -22.51 -3.96 -0.18
N ILE A 75 -21.23 -3.62 -0.09
CA ILE A 75 -20.75 -2.23 -0.05
C ILE A 75 -19.77 -2.05 -1.20
N MET A 76 -20.05 -1.10 -2.09
CA MET A 76 -19.12 -0.71 -3.15
C MET A 76 -17.89 -0.06 -2.53
N ILE A 77 -16.72 -0.60 -2.87
CA ILE A 77 -15.41 -0.11 -2.44
C ILE A 77 -14.48 0.00 -3.64
N ASN A 78 -13.42 0.77 -3.48
CA ASN A 78 -12.31 0.82 -4.43
C ASN A 78 -11.13 0.07 -3.83
N VAL A 79 -10.53 -0.84 -4.59
CA VAL A 79 -9.30 -1.55 -4.24
C VAL A 79 -8.22 -1.22 -5.26
N PRO A 80 -6.92 -1.28 -4.92
CA PRO A 80 -5.88 -1.07 -5.92
C PRO A 80 -5.91 -2.17 -7.00
N ALA A 81 -5.50 -1.84 -8.22
CA ALA A 81 -5.24 -2.87 -9.23
C ALA A 81 -4.26 -3.93 -8.67
N PRO A 82 -4.54 -5.25 -8.80
CA PRO A 82 -3.76 -6.30 -8.13
C PRO A 82 -2.26 -6.26 -8.47
N GLY A 83 -1.90 -6.04 -9.74
CA GLY A 83 -0.51 -5.92 -10.15
C GLY A 83 0.20 -4.75 -9.46
N ARG A 84 -0.46 -3.59 -9.36
CA ARG A 84 0.08 -2.42 -8.65
C ARG A 84 0.18 -2.68 -7.15
N PHE A 85 -0.75 -3.43 -6.57
CA PHE A 85 -0.65 -3.83 -5.16
C PHE A 85 0.61 -4.68 -4.90
N ALA A 86 0.87 -5.68 -5.74
CA ALA A 86 2.06 -6.54 -5.60
C ALA A 86 3.37 -5.77 -5.81
N ILE A 87 3.45 -4.95 -6.86
CA ILE A 87 4.62 -4.09 -7.14
C ILE A 87 4.88 -3.10 -6.00
N HIS A 88 3.84 -2.49 -5.46
CA HIS A 88 3.95 -1.61 -4.30
C HIS A 88 4.48 -2.36 -3.06
N LYS A 89 4.07 -3.62 -2.85
CA LYS A 89 4.54 -4.44 -1.74
C LYS A 89 6.04 -4.74 -1.84
N CYS A 90 6.54 -5.05 -3.04
CA CYS A 90 7.98 -5.16 -3.30
C CYS A 90 8.73 -3.86 -2.94
N ALA A 91 8.20 -2.69 -3.32
CA ALA A 91 8.85 -1.42 -2.99
C ALA A 91 8.82 -1.09 -1.48
N ILE A 92 7.70 -1.38 -0.81
CA ILE A 92 7.53 -1.08 0.63
C ILE A 92 8.40 -1.98 1.51
N SER A 93 8.61 -3.24 1.12
CA SER A 93 9.49 -4.14 1.87
C SER A 93 10.90 -3.56 1.99
N GLN A 94 11.40 -2.87 0.96
CA GLN A 94 12.71 -2.22 0.96
C GLN A 94 12.78 -0.93 1.80
N LYS A 95 11.63 -0.35 2.17
CA LYS A 95 11.60 0.86 3.01
C LYS A 95 11.63 0.53 4.50
N ARG A 96 11.38 -0.72 4.89
CA ARG A 96 11.36 -1.11 6.31
C ARG A 96 12.78 -1.34 6.81
N GLY A 97 13.07 -0.84 8.02
CA GLY A 97 14.32 -1.16 8.70
C GLY A 97 14.41 -2.64 9.09
N THR A 98 15.63 -3.11 9.35
CA THR A 98 15.94 -4.52 9.69
C THR A 98 15.18 -5.03 10.92
N ALA A 99 14.86 -4.15 11.88
CA ALA A 99 14.03 -4.46 13.04
C ALA A 99 12.59 -4.89 12.69
N ALA A 100 12.16 -4.73 11.44
CA ALA A 100 10.84 -5.09 10.95
C ALA A 100 10.84 -6.33 10.02
N ALA A 101 11.79 -7.25 10.19
CA ALA A 101 11.94 -8.47 9.38
C ALA A 101 10.63 -9.26 9.18
N ALA A 102 9.82 -9.43 10.23
CA ALA A 102 8.52 -10.10 10.13
C ALA A 102 7.54 -9.37 9.19
N LYS A 103 7.56 -8.03 9.17
CA LYS A 103 6.73 -7.21 8.27
C LYS A 103 7.26 -7.23 6.83
N ILE A 104 8.57 -7.26 6.65
CA ILE A 104 9.22 -7.42 5.34
C ILE A 104 8.78 -8.75 4.71
N ARG A 105 8.94 -9.86 5.44
CA ARG A 105 8.50 -11.19 4.99
C ARG A 105 7.01 -11.22 4.66
N LYS A 106 6.18 -10.58 5.48
CA LYS A 106 4.75 -10.45 5.21
C LYS A 106 4.47 -9.70 3.92
N ASP A 107 5.13 -8.56 3.67
CA ASP A 107 4.90 -7.78 2.45
C ASP A 107 5.35 -8.55 1.20
N LEU A 108 6.50 -9.23 1.24
CA LEU A 108 6.98 -10.08 0.13
C LEU A 108 6.04 -11.25 -0.14
N SER A 109 5.61 -11.98 0.90
CA SER A 109 4.66 -13.09 0.75
C SER A 109 3.31 -12.63 0.19
N GLN A 110 2.84 -11.43 0.55
CA GLN A 110 1.64 -10.85 -0.06
C GLN A 110 1.84 -10.51 -1.54
N ALA A 111 3.04 -10.06 -1.93
CA ALA A 111 3.35 -9.83 -3.34
C ALA A 111 3.40 -11.14 -4.12
N GLU A 112 4.07 -12.17 -3.59
CA GLU A 112 4.16 -13.51 -4.18
C GLU A 112 2.78 -14.12 -4.45
N GLN A 113 1.89 -14.14 -3.45
CA GLN A 113 0.55 -14.71 -3.60
C GLN A 113 -0.26 -14.02 -4.71
N VAL A 114 -0.11 -12.70 -4.84
CA VAL A 114 -0.80 -11.93 -5.88
C VAL A 114 -0.15 -12.16 -7.25
N PHE A 115 1.18 -12.21 -7.32
CA PHE A 115 1.88 -12.53 -8.58
C PHE A 115 1.59 -13.95 -9.05
N GLU A 116 1.59 -14.93 -8.17
CA GLU A 116 1.25 -16.33 -8.48
C GLU A 116 -0.13 -16.41 -9.12
N ALA A 117 -1.14 -15.79 -8.49
CA ALA A 117 -2.48 -15.73 -9.04
C ALA A 117 -2.49 -15.02 -10.41
N LEU A 118 -1.86 -13.84 -10.52
CA LEU A 118 -1.87 -13.06 -11.76
C LEU A 118 -1.11 -13.73 -12.92
N LEU A 119 -0.02 -14.44 -12.65
CA LEU A 119 0.73 -15.17 -13.67
C LEU A 119 -0.14 -16.25 -14.32
N ASP A 120 -1.01 -16.89 -13.53
CA ASP A 120 -1.95 -17.90 -14.02
C ASP A 120 -3.11 -17.28 -14.82
N ILE A 121 -3.76 -16.24 -14.28
CA ILE A 121 -5.04 -15.78 -14.87
C ILE A 121 -4.91 -14.53 -15.75
N ARG A 122 -4.00 -13.60 -15.43
CA ARG A 122 -3.96 -12.24 -16.01
C ARG A 122 -2.54 -11.63 -15.99
N PRO A 123 -1.54 -12.23 -16.67
CA PRO A 123 -0.14 -11.79 -16.59
C PRO A 123 0.07 -10.35 -17.12
N ALA A 124 -0.77 -9.89 -18.04
CA ALA A 124 -0.71 -8.52 -18.56
C ALA A 124 -0.92 -7.45 -17.47
N ASP A 125 -1.65 -7.75 -16.39
CA ASP A 125 -1.82 -6.81 -15.27
C ASP A 125 -0.48 -6.56 -14.55
N ILE A 126 0.44 -7.53 -14.57
CA ILE A 126 1.81 -7.39 -14.04
C ILE A 126 2.62 -6.48 -14.96
N THR A 127 2.58 -6.71 -16.29
CA THR A 127 3.24 -5.86 -17.28
C THR A 127 2.81 -4.40 -17.16
N LEU A 128 1.51 -4.14 -17.06
CA LEU A 128 0.96 -2.79 -16.88
C LEU A 128 1.45 -2.14 -15.58
N ALA A 129 1.50 -2.91 -14.49
CA ALA A 129 1.99 -2.43 -13.20
C ALA A 129 3.51 -2.13 -13.21
N LEU A 130 4.31 -2.98 -13.85
CA LEU A 130 5.75 -2.77 -14.06
C LEU A 130 6.01 -1.52 -14.90
N HIS A 131 5.28 -1.34 -16.00
CA HIS A 131 5.35 -0.12 -16.81
C HIS A 131 5.00 1.13 -15.99
N ALA A 132 3.90 1.09 -15.24
CA ALA A 132 3.50 2.20 -14.38
C ALA A 132 4.54 2.50 -13.28
N ALA A 133 5.23 1.50 -12.74
CA ALA A 133 6.35 1.70 -11.81
C ALA A 133 7.58 2.28 -12.53
N GLY A 134 7.78 1.85 -13.77
CA GLY A 134 8.73 2.39 -14.76
C GLY A 134 8.66 3.90 -14.89
N GLU A 135 7.46 4.44 -15.07
CA GLU A 135 7.22 5.87 -15.31
C GLU A 135 7.39 6.77 -14.09
N ARG A 136 7.59 6.21 -12.88
CA ARG A 136 7.63 6.98 -11.63
C ARG A 136 8.94 7.76 -11.43
N ASN A 137 9.96 7.09 -10.92
CA ASN A 137 11.31 7.62 -10.73
C ASN A 137 12.28 6.47 -10.46
N ALA A 138 13.57 6.71 -10.68
CA ALA A 138 14.62 5.71 -10.51
C ALA A 138 14.60 5.08 -9.10
N ALA A 139 14.47 5.89 -8.05
CA ALA A 139 14.47 5.40 -6.67
C ALA A 139 13.28 4.49 -6.32
N PHE A 140 12.13 4.63 -6.98
CA PHE A 140 11.01 3.71 -6.83
C PHE A 140 11.26 2.42 -7.61
N ARG A 141 11.74 2.52 -8.86
CA ARG A 141 12.09 1.36 -9.70
C ARG A 141 13.12 0.46 -9.03
N GLU A 142 14.19 1.03 -8.49
CA GLU A 142 15.24 0.29 -7.77
C GLU A 142 14.69 -0.49 -6.57
N LYS A 143 13.75 0.10 -5.81
CA LYS A 143 13.10 -0.59 -4.69
C LYS A 143 12.18 -1.71 -5.14
N VAL A 144 11.46 -1.51 -6.25
CA VAL A 144 10.64 -2.57 -6.85
C VAL A 144 11.55 -3.73 -7.25
N ASP A 145 12.67 -3.47 -7.93
CA ASP A 145 13.60 -4.49 -8.40
C ASP A 145 14.24 -5.26 -7.26
N ALA A 146 14.77 -4.56 -6.25
CA ALA A 146 15.29 -5.20 -5.05
C ALA A 146 14.22 -6.00 -4.28
N GLY A 147 12.95 -5.59 -4.35
CA GLY A 147 11.84 -6.36 -3.79
C GLY A 147 11.51 -7.62 -4.59
N ILE A 148 11.52 -7.55 -5.93
CA ILE A 148 11.33 -8.71 -6.80
C ILE A 148 12.48 -9.72 -6.64
N GLU A 149 13.71 -9.24 -6.41
CA GLU A 149 14.87 -10.09 -6.09
C GLU A 149 14.74 -10.91 -4.81
N GLN A 150 13.87 -10.51 -3.89
CA GLN A 150 13.68 -11.20 -2.61
C GLN A 150 12.49 -12.17 -2.62
N LEU A 151 11.78 -12.30 -3.74
CA LEU A 151 10.70 -13.27 -3.89
C LEU A 151 11.25 -14.67 -4.18
N ASP A 152 10.38 -15.68 -4.15
CA ASP A 152 10.66 -16.99 -4.70
C ASP A 152 11.24 -16.88 -6.12
N SER A 153 12.31 -17.64 -6.37
CA SER A 153 13.08 -17.53 -7.60
C SER A 153 12.25 -17.81 -8.87
N THR A 154 11.24 -18.69 -8.78
CA THR A 154 10.35 -19.02 -9.89
C THR A 154 9.47 -17.84 -10.22
N ILE A 155 8.79 -17.28 -9.21
CA ILE A 155 7.92 -16.12 -9.36
C ILE A 155 8.72 -14.91 -9.84
N ALA A 156 9.88 -14.64 -9.23
CA ALA A 156 10.74 -13.52 -9.59
C ALA A 156 11.17 -13.58 -11.07
N ASN A 157 11.51 -14.78 -11.56
CA ASN A 157 11.91 -14.97 -12.96
C ASN A 157 10.75 -14.73 -13.93
N GLU A 158 9.56 -15.25 -13.64
CA GLU A 158 8.38 -15.03 -14.48
C GLU A 158 7.97 -13.56 -14.51
N VAL A 159 7.94 -12.89 -13.35
CA VAL A 159 7.63 -11.45 -13.27
C VAL A 159 8.64 -10.62 -14.07
N ARG A 160 9.94 -10.96 -14.03
CA ARG A 160 10.97 -10.24 -14.80
C ARG A 160 10.85 -10.40 -16.31
N LYS A 161 10.35 -11.54 -16.80
CA LYS A 161 10.12 -11.76 -18.24
C LYS A 161 9.02 -10.85 -18.81
N LEU A 162 8.17 -10.31 -17.95
CA LEU A 162 7.03 -9.47 -18.32
C LEU A 162 7.36 -7.97 -18.40
N ARG A 163 8.65 -7.60 -18.29
CA ARG A 163 9.15 -6.24 -18.48
C ARG A 163 9.23 -5.82 -19.93
#